data_AF-A0A1C6BWX6-F1
#
_entry.id   AF-A0A1C6BWX6-F1
#
_cell.length_a   1.000
_cell.length_b   1.000
_cell.length_c   1.000
_cell.angle_alpha   90.00
_cell.angle_beta   90.00
_cell.angle_gamma   90.00
#
_symmetry.space_group_name_H-M   'P 1'
#
loop_
_entity.id
_entity.type
_entity.pdbx_description
1 polymer ?
#
loop_
_entity_poly.entity_id
_entity_poly.type
_entity_poly.pdbx_seq_one_letter_code
_entity_poly.pdbx_strand_id
1 'polypeptide(L)' 'MNARFNPEEFVKERNEALFSLDRKKNEAYMKKYCVPEPHSERIFWAMVYKAICNIVDVPPEVKVKAKAWLKEHGFKEDI' A
#
# COMPACT_ATOMS: atom_id res chain seq x y z
N MET A 1 -0.22 3.27 -28.61
CA MET A 1 -0.07 4.43 -27.71
C MET A 1 0.84 4.00 -26.57
N ASN A 2 2.09 4.48 -26.53
CA ASN A 2 2.95 4.28 -25.38
C ASN A 2 2.53 5.31 -24.33
N ALA A 3 1.74 4.90 -23.33
CA ALA A 3 1.51 5.73 -22.16
C ALA A 3 2.87 5.92 -21.48
N ARG A 4 3.45 7.10 -21.61
CA ARG A 4 4.67 7.50 -20.91
C ARG A 4 4.34 7.46 -19.41
N PHE A 5 5.17 6.80 -18.61
CA PHE A 5 4.98 6.77 -17.15
C PHE A 5 4.88 8.21 -16.61
N ASN A 6 3.84 8.47 -15.82
CA ASN A 6 3.63 9.75 -15.14
C ASN A 6 3.82 9.55 -13.62
N PRO A 7 4.91 10.08 -13.03
CA PRO A 7 5.20 9.91 -11.61
C PRO A 7 4.13 10.50 -10.67
N GLU A 8 3.49 11.61 -11.06
CA GLU A 8 2.48 12.28 -10.23
C GLU A 8 1.19 11.46 -10.16
N GLU A 9 0.75 10.94 -11.31
CA GLU A 9 -0.39 10.02 -11.38
C GLU A 9 -0.11 8.73 -10.62
N PHE A 10 1.11 8.18 -10.73
CA PHE A 10 1.51 7.01 -9.95
C PHE A 10 1.40 7.25 -8.44
N VAL A 11 1.92 8.38 -7.95
CA VAL A 11 1.87 8.72 -6.52
C VAL A 11 0.43 8.91 -6.06
N LYS A 12 -0.39 9.60 -6.86
CA LYS A 12 -1.82 9.80 -6.57
C LYS A 12 -2.56 8.48 -6.46
N GLU A 13 -2.42 7.60 -7.45
CA GLU A 13 -3.09 6.30 -7.48
C GLU A 13 -2.62 5.37 -6.36
N ARG A 14 -1.31 5.36 -6.06
CA ARG A 14 -0.76 4.63 -4.91
C ARG A 14 -1.41 5.09 -3.62
N ASN A 15 -1.45 6.40 -3.39
CA ASN A 15 -2.00 6.97 -2.17
C ASN A 15 -3.51 6.68 -2.07
N GLU A 16 -4.27 6.88 -3.14
CA GLU A 16 -5.71 6.58 -3.19
C GLU A 16 -6.01 5.10 -2.89
N ALA A 17 -5.22 4.17 -3.44
CA ALA A 17 -5.38 2.75 -3.19
C ALA A 17 -4.98 2.40 -1.74
N LEU A 18 -3.71 2.64 -1.37
CA LEU A 18 -3.18 2.18 -0.09
C LEU A 18 -3.89 2.83 1.10
N PHE A 19 -4.23 4.13 1.01
CA PHE A 19 -4.87 4.83 2.13
C PHE A 19 -6.35 4.47 2.30
N SER A 20 -7.01 3.91 1.27
CA SER A 20 -8.40 3.48 1.41
C SER A 20 -8.55 2.22 2.27
N LEU A 21 -7.47 1.47 2.49
CA LEU A 21 -7.49 0.16 3.18
C LEU A 21 -8.57 -0.79 2.62
N ASP A 22 -8.82 -0.68 1.31
CA ASP A 22 -9.80 -1.49 0.60
C ASP A 22 -9.04 -2.49 -0.26
N ARG A 23 -9.28 -3.79 -0.02
CA ARG A 23 -8.56 -4.85 -0.70
C ARG A 23 -8.70 -4.79 -2.22
N LYS A 24 -9.90 -4.51 -2.74
CA LYS A 24 -10.15 -4.48 -4.18
C LYS A 24 -9.43 -3.31 -4.85
N LYS A 25 -9.39 -2.14 -4.19
CA LYS A 25 -8.63 -0.98 -4.67
C LYS A 25 -7.13 -1.25 -4.70
N ASN A 26 -6.62 -1.88 -3.65
CA ASN A 26 -5.22 -2.29 -3.55
C ASN A 26 -4.84 -3.31 -4.65
N GLU A 27 -5.65 -4.34 -4.86
CA GLU A 27 -5.43 -5.35 -5.90
C GLU A 27 -5.46 -4.74 -7.31
N ALA A 28 -6.39 -3.81 -7.57
CA ALA A 28 -6.46 -3.09 -8.84
C ALA A 28 -5.18 -2.26 -9.11
N TYR A 29 -4.70 -1.53 -8.09
CA TYR A 29 -3.43 -0.80 -8.16
C TYR A 29 -2.24 -1.74 -8.39
N MET A 30 -2.13 -2.82 -7.62
CA MET A 30 -1.05 -3.81 -7.75
C MET A 30 -1.02 -4.44 -9.14
N LYS A 31 -2.18 -4.82 -9.69
CA LYS A 31 -2.30 -5.36 -11.05
C LYS A 31 -1.88 -4.34 -12.11
N LYS A 32 -2.28 -3.07 -11.97
CA LYS A 32 -1.90 -2.00 -12.91
C LYS A 32 -0.39 -1.80 -12.97
N TYR A 33 0.28 -1.90 -11.83
CA TYR A 33 1.74 -1.68 -11.71
C TYR A 33 2.55 -2.98 -11.61
N CYS A 34 1.97 -4.12 -11.99
CA CYS A 34 2.62 -5.43 -12.03
C CYS A 34 3.31 -5.83 -10.71
N VAL A 35 2.75 -5.42 -9.57
CA VAL A 35 3.22 -5.85 -8.25
C VAL A 35 2.86 -7.34 -8.09
N PRO A 36 3.82 -8.21 -7.71
CA PRO A 36 3.55 -9.62 -7.52
C PRO A 36 2.44 -9.87 -6.51
N GLU A 37 1.55 -10.83 -6.81
CA GLU A 37 0.48 -11.22 -5.91
C GLU A 37 1.07 -11.90 -4.66
N PRO A 38 0.69 -11.47 -3.45
CA PRO A 38 1.15 -12.08 -2.21
C PRO A 38 0.63 -13.52 -2.03
N HIS A 39 1.46 -14.41 -1.49
CA HIS A 39 1.10 -15.81 -1.26
C HIS A 39 0.05 -16.05 -0.16
N SER A 40 -0.31 -15.02 0.62
CA SER A 40 -1.41 -15.10 1.59
C SER A 40 -1.98 -13.72 1.92
N GLU A 41 -3.20 -13.71 2.44
CA GLU A 41 -3.87 -12.50 2.91
C GLU A 41 -3.07 -11.76 4.00
N ARG A 42 -2.45 -12.51 4.91
CA ARG A 42 -1.60 -11.92 5.96
C ARG A 42 -0.41 -11.17 5.35
N ILE A 43 0.24 -11.74 4.35
CA ILE A 43 1.38 -11.10 3.68
C ILE A 43 0.91 -9.91 2.81
N PHE A 44 -0.26 -10.02 2.19
CA PHE A 44 -0.88 -8.92 1.47
C PHE A 44 -1.03 -7.68 2.35
N TRP A 45 -1.67 -7.82 3.52
CA TRP A 45 -1.87 -6.69 4.41
C TRP A 45 -0.55 -6.21 5.03
N ALA A 46 0.37 -7.11 5.38
CA ALA A 46 1.69 -6.71 5.86
C ALA A 46 2.44 -5.82 4.85
N MET A 47 2.41 -6.17 3.56
CA MET A 47 3.00 -5.36 2.49
C MET A 47 2.34 -3.98 2.37
N VAL A 48 1.00 -3.94 2.36
CA VAL A 48 0.23 -2.68 2.27
C VAL A 48 0.59 -1.78 3.45
N TYR A 49 0.55 -2.29 4.69
CA TYR A 49 0.80 -1.48 5.86
C TYR A 49 2.27 -1.05 6.01
N LYS A 50 3.24 -1.90 5.62
CA LYS A 50 4.65 -1.50 5.53
C LYS A 50 4.84 -0.37 4.51
N ALA A 51 4.22 -0.45 3.34
CA ALA A 51 4.28 0.60 2.33
C ALA A 51 3.70 1.93 2.87
N ILE A 52 2.55 1.88 3.55
CA ILE A 52 1.92 3.05 4.19
C ILE A 52 2.85 3.70 5.20
N CYS A 53 3.53 2.92 6.05
CA CYS A 53 4.47 3.45 7.05
C CYS A 53 5.64 4.23 6.44
N ASN A 54 6.04 3.88 5.21
CA ASN A 54 7.19 4.43 4.50
C ASN A 54 6.81 5.55 3.50
N ILE A 55 5.53 5.94 3.39
CA ILE A 55 5.12 7.12 2.64
C ILE A 55 5.26 8.37 3.51
N VAL A 56 5.86 9.43 2.94
CA VAL A 56 6.12 10.70 3.63
C VAL A 56 4.80 11.41 3.99
N ASP A 57 3.93 11.62 3.00
CA ASP A 57 2.70 12.42 3.13
C ASP A 57 1.46 11.58 3.48
N VAL A 58 1.65 10.51 4.24
CA VAL A 58 0.53 9.68 4.71
C VAL A 58 -0.31 10.44 5.76
N PRO A 59 -1.65 10.40 5.68
CA PRO A 59 -2.49 10.96 6.74
C PRO A 59 -2.17 10.31 8.11
N PRO A 60 -2.02 11.10 9.20
CA PRO A 60 -1.59 10.57 10.51
C PRO A 60 -2.45 9.40 11.01
N GLU A 61 -3.76 9.47 10.81
CA GLU A 61 -4.71 8.43 11.21
C GLU A 61 -4.53 7.11 10.45
N VAL A 62 -4.15 7.19 9.17
CA VAL A 62 -3.85 6.02 8.34
C VAL A 62 -2.52 5.41 8.79
N LYS A 63 -1.52 6.24 9.11
CA LYS A 63 -0.23 5.79 9.64
C LYS A 63 -0.38 5.09 10.99
N VAL A 64 -1.19 5.64 11.89
CA VAL A 64 -1.48 5.01 13.21
C VAL A 64 -2.13 3.64 13.03
N LYS A 65 -3.14 3.53 12.16
CA LYS A 65 -3.78 2.23 11.84
C LYS A 65 -2.77 1.22 11.31
N ALA A 66 -1.88 1.64 10.40
CA ALA A 66 -0.86 0.76 9.84
C ALA A 66 0.11 0.22 10.90
N LYS A 67 0.62 1.11 11.75
CA LYS A 67 1.52 0.72 12.85
C LYS A 67 0.84 -0.24 13.83
N ALA A 68 -0.41 0.05 14.20
CA ALA A 68 -1.19 -0.80 15.09
C ALA A 68 -1.39 -2.21 14.51
N TRP A 69 -1.81 -2.30 13.25
CA TRP A 69 -2.03 -3.59 12.59
C TRP A 69 -0.73 -4.40 12.50
N LEU A 70 0.37 -3.78 12.07
CA LEU A 70 1.67 -4.47 11.96
C LEU A 70 2.12 -5.03 13.31
N LYS A 71 2.03 -4.22 14.37
CA LYS A 71 2.38 -4.63 15.73
C LYS A 71 1.53 -5.82 16.21
N GLU A 72 0.22 -5.75 16.01
CA GLU A 72 -0.72 -6.82 16.39
C GLU A 72 -0.42 -8.14 15.67
N HIS A 73 0.06 -8.07 14.42
CA HIS A 73 0.32 -9.23 13.58
C HIS A 73 1.80 -9.69 13.58
N GLY A 74 2.62 -9.11 14.48
CA GLY A 74 4.02 -9.49 14.67
C GLY A 74 4.98 -9.01 13.58
N PHE A 75 4.62 -7.96 12.84
CA PHE A 75 5.46 -7.33 11.82
C PHE A 75 6.08 -6.03 12.32
N LYS A 76 7.23 -5.68 11.74
CA LYS A 76 7.87 -4.38 11.92
C LYS A 76 7.48 -3.42 10.79
N GLU A 77 7.67 -2.13 11.04
CA GLU A 77 7.34 -1.03 10.12
C GLU A 77 8.35 -0.86 8.98
N ASP A 78 9.60 -1.27 9.18
CA ASP A 78 10.66 -1.28 8.16
C ASP A 78 10.34 -2.25 7.01
N ILE A 79 10.82 -1.94 5.80
CA ILE A 79 10.68 -2.80 4.60
C ILE A 79 11.82 -3.81 4.58
#